data_AF-A0A2G9NXE2-F1
#
_entry.id   AF-A0A2G9NXE2-F1
#
_cell.length_a   1.000
_cell.length_b   1.000
_cell.length_c   1.000
_cell.angle_alpha   90.00
_cell.angle_beta   90.00
_cell.angle_gamma   90.00
#
_symmetry.space_group_name_H-M   'P 1'
#
loop_
_entity.id
_entity.type
_entity.pdbx_description
1 polymer ?
#
loop_
_entity_poly.entity_id
_entity_poly.type
_entity_poly.pdbx_seq_one_letter_code
_entity_poly.pdbx_strand_id
1 'polypeptide(L)' 'EEGASVTYLIRKANVSHSRISRILKTLVSQGLLEQAETNGSNKYRISQSGREFLQAYYTFTTFADNFGLTI' A
#
# COMPACT_ATOMS: atom_id res chain seq x y z
N GLU A 1 -12.88 5.88 -4.41
CA GLU A 1 -11.83 6.09 -5.43
C GLU A 1 -11.61 4.80 -6.21
N GLU A 2 -11.36 4.90 -7.52
CA GLU A 2 -11.15 3.75 -8.42
C GLU A 2 -9.78 3.06 -8.28
N GLY A 3 -8.89 3.58 -7.43
CA GLY A 3 -7.54 3.06 -7.26
C GLY A 3 -6.53 3.59 -8.28
N ALA A 4 -5.27 3.20 -8.10
CA ALA A 4 -4.13 3.63 -8.91
C ALA A 4 -3.62 2.50 -9.83
N SER A 5 -3.21 2.85 -11.05
CA SER A 5 -2.63 1.89 -11.98
C SER A 5 -1.18 1.53 -11.60
N VAL A 6 -0.71 0.35 -12.02
CA VAL A 6 0.69 -0.07 -11.82
C VAL A 6 1.67 0.98 -12.35
N THR A 7 1.41 1.52 -13.53
CA THR A 7 2.25 2.55 -14.17
C THR A 7 2.35 3.82 -13.32
N TYR A 8 1.22 4.27 -12.74
CA TYR A 8 1.21 5.41 -11.83
C TYR A 8 2.06 5.12 -10.59
N LEU A 9 1.88 3.95 -9.99
CA LEU A 9 2.59 3.54 -8.78
C LEU A 9 4.11 3.45 -9.00
N ILE A 10 4.55 2.91 -10.15
CA ILE A 10 5.97 2.86 -10.54
C ILE A 10 6.58 4.27 -10.57
N ARG A 11 5.89 5.20 -11.26
CA ARG A 11 6.37 6.57 -11.39
C ARG A 11 6.39 7.30 -10.06
N LYS A 12 5.38 7.10 -9.22
CA LYS A 12 5.26 7.78 -7.92
C LYS A 12 6.22 7.24 -6.88
N ALA A 13 6.42 5.91 -6.83
CA ALA A 13 7.32 5.27 -5.87
C ALA A 13 8.79 5.29 -6.32
N ASN A 14 9.06 5.55 -7.61
CA ASN A 14 10.39 5.43 -8.22
C ASN A 14 10.98 4.01 -8.04
N VAL A 15 10.14 2.99 -8.28
CA VAL A 15 10.49 1.58 -8.10
C VAL A 15 10.30 0.84 -9.42
N SER A 16 11.23 -0.06 -9.75
CA SER A 16 11.13 -0.88 -10.96
C SER A 16 9.86 -1.73 -10.99
N HIS A 17 9.40 -2.08 -12.19
CA HIS A 17 8.22 -2.93 -12.38
C HIS A 17 8.32 -4.24 -11.59
N SER A 18 9.45 -4.95 -11.68
CA SER A 18 9.65 -6.22 -10.97
C SER A 18 9.52 -6.10 -9.45
N ARG A 19 10.05 -5.03 -8.87
CA ARG A 19 10.01 -4.81 -7.42
C ARG A 19 8.62 -4.37 -6.97
N ILE A 20 7.95 -3.47 -7.70
CA ILE A 20 6.60 -3.05 -7.33
C ILE A 20 5.59 -4.19 -7.47
N SER A 21 5.70 -5.03 -8.51
CA SER A 21 4.80 -6.18 -8.68
C SER A 21 4.88 -7.16 -7.50
N ARG A 22 6.08 -7.38 -6.95
CA ARG A 22 6.27 -8.21 -5.74
C ARG A 22 5.62 -7.57 -4.52
N ILE A 23 5.79 -6.26 -4.34
CA ILE A 23 5.18 -5.51 -3.24
C ILE A 23 3.65 -5.59 -3.34
N LEU A 24 3.09 -5.26 -4.50
CA LEU A 24 1.63 -5.28 -4.73
C LEU A 24 1.04 -6.67 -4.51
N LYS A 25 1.68 -7.72 -5.03
CA LYS A 25 1.25 -9.10 -4.79
C LYS A 25 1.23 -9.44 -3.29
N THR A 26 2.24 -9.00 -2.55
CA THR A 26 2.32 -9.23 -1.10
C THR A 26 1.20 -8.50 -0.38
N LEU A 27 1.01 -7.21 -0.65
CA LEU A 27 -0.02 -6.40 0.01
C LEU A 27 -1.44 -6.89 -0.31
N VAL A 28 -1.70 -7.35 -1.54
CA VAL A 28 -2.97 -8.00 -1.90
C VAL A 28 -3.14 -9.32 -1.16
N SER A 29 -2.12 -10.17 -1.10
CA SER A 29 -2.19 -11.46 -0.38
C SER A 29 -2.41 -11.32 1.12
N GLN A 30 -1.96 -10.20 1.71
CA GLN A 30 -2.18 -9.86 3.11
C GLN A 30 -3.50 -9.11 3.34
N GLY A 31 -4.28 -8.87 2.28
CA GLY A 31 -5.55 -8.16 2.35
C GLY A 31 -5.41 -6.66 2.63
N LEU A 32 -4.23 -6.07 2.51
CA LEU A 32 -3.98 -4.63 2.74
C LEU A 32 -4.31 -3.78 1.51
N LEU A 33 -4.31 -4.39 0.33
CA LEU A 33 -4.78 -3.79 -0.92
C LEU A 33 -5.85 -4.66 -1.57
N GLU A 34 -6.78 -4.00 -2.26
CA GLU A 34 -7.69 -4.62 -3.20
C GLU A 34 -7.19 -4.37 -4.63
N GLN A 35 -7.26 -5.40 -5.47
CA GLN A 35 -6.97 -5.31 -6.90
C GLN A 35 -8.29 -5.39 -7.68
N ALA A 36 -8.48 -4.45 -8.60
CA ALA A 36 -9.59 -4.46 -9.55
C ALA A 36 -9.04 -4.39 -10.97
N GLU A 37 -9.61 -5.20 -11.86
CA GLU A 37 -9.34 -5.11 -13.28
C GLU A 37 -10.32 -4.12 -13.91
N THR A 38 -9.81 -3.11 -14.61
CA THR A 38 -10.62 -2.10 -15.29
C THR A 38 -10.01 -1.83 -16.66
N ASN A 39 -10.78 -2.07 -17.72
CA ASN A 39 -10.38 -1.84 -19.11
C ASN A 39 -9.03 -2.48 -19.47
N GLY A 40 -8.79 -3.72 -19.01
CA GLY A 40 -7.55 -4.47 -19.25
C GLY A 40 -6.33 -3.96 -18.45
N SER A 41 -6.55 -3.09 -17.46
CA SER A 41 -5.50 -2.58 -16.58
C SER A 41 -5.78 -2.92 -15.12
N ASN A 42 -4.74 -3.35 -14.40
CA ASN A 42 -4.82 -3.58 -12.96
C ASN A 42 -4.76 -2.25 -12.21
N LYS A 43 -5.81 -1.97 -11.43
CA LYS A 43 -5.87 -0.87 -10.46
C LYS A 43 -5.81 -1.43 -9.04
N TYR A 44 -5.16 -0.69 -8.15
CA TYR A 44 -4.97 -1.05 -6.75
C TYR A 44 -5.50 0.05 -5.84
N ARG A 45 -6.21 -0.33 -4.79
CA ARG A 45 -6.70 0.60 -3.76
C ARG A 45 -6.47 0.02 -2.37
N ILE A 46 -6.32 0.90 -1.38
CA ILE A 46 -6.21 0.48 0.03
C ILE A 46 -7.54 -0.14 0.45
N SER A 47 -7.49 -1.37 0.96
CA SER A 47 -8.64 -2.07 1.53
C SER A 47 -9.08 -1.42 2.85
N GLN A 48 -10.22 -1.82 3.39
CA GLN A 48 -10.64 -1.36 4.71
C GLN A 48 -9.63 -1.76 5.81
N SER A 49 -9.19 -3.02 5.83
CA SER A 49 -8.16 -3.50 6.77
C SER A 49 -6.81 -2.82 6.56
N GLY A 50 -6.45 -2.46 5.33
CA GLY A 50 -5.26 -1.68 5.03
C GLY A 50 -5.30 -0.27 5.64
N ARG A 51 -6.48 0.37 5.66
CA ARG A 51 -6.68 1.67 6.32
C ARG A 51 -6.56 1.55 7.84
N GLU A 52 -7.17 0.53 8.42
CA GLU A 52 -7.08 0.23 9.85
C GLU A 52 -5.63 -0.07 10.28
N PHE A 53 -4.90 -0.83 9.46
CA PHE A 53 -3.49 -1.10 9.67
C PHE A 53 -2.66 0.19 9.68
N LEU A 54 -2.85 1.07 8.69
CA LEU A 54 -2.13 2.34 8.63
C LEU A 54 -2.48 3.25 9.82
N GLN A 55 -3.74 3.28 10.24
CA GLN A 55 -4.16 4.03 11.42
C GLN A 55 -3.43 3.52 12.67
N ALA A 56 -3.41 2.21 12.90
CA ALA A 56 -2.71 1.60 14.02
C ALA A 56 -1.20 1.84 13.95
N TYR A 57 -0.60 1.73 12.75
CA TYR A 57 0.80 2.03 12.52
C TYR A 57 1.12 3.48 12.90
N TYR A 58 0.36 4.47 12.44
CA TYR A 58 0.61 5.87 12.78
C TYR A 58 0.43 6.15 14.27
N THR A 59 -0.59 5.57 14.90
CA THR A 59 -0.77 5.69 16.36
C THR A 59 0.42 5.11 17.11
N PHE A 60 0.91 3.94 16.69
CA PHE A 60 2.07 3.30 17.28
C PHE A 60 3.36 4.09 17.03
N THR A 61 3.56 4.64 15.83
CA THR A 61 4.76 5.41 15.52
C THR A 61 4.80 6.72 16.29
N THR A 62 3.67 7.44 16.36
CA THR A 62 3.57 8.64 17.19
C THR A 62 3.80 8.33 18.67
N PHE A 63 3.29 7.20 19.16
CA PHE A 63 3.59 6.75 20.51
C PHE A 63 5.10 6.54 20.68
N ALA A 64 5.74 5.72 19.85
CA ALA A 64 7.16 5.44 19.94
C ALA A 64 8.02 6.71 19.88
N ASP A 65 7.71 7.63 18.95
CA ASP A 65 8.40 8.92 18.80
C ASP A 65 8.30 9.76 20.09
N ASN A 66 7.13 9.82 20.73
CA ASN A 66 6.94 10.54 21.98
C ASN A 66 7.77 9.96 23.14
N PHE A 67 8.15 8.68 23.07
CA PHE A 67 9.03 8.02 24.03
C PHE A 67 10.49 7.95 23.58
N GLY A 68 10.84 8.55 22.43
CA GLY A 68 12.19 8.49 21.87
C GLY A 68 12.60 7.07 21.44
N LEU A 69 11.65 6.20 21.15
CA LEU A 69 11.88 4.82 20.72
C LEU A 69 12.03 4.77 19.20
N THR A 70 13.05 4.08 18.72
CA THR A 70 13.26 3.81 17.29
C THR A 70 12.60 2.50 16.90
N ILE A 71 11.85 2.50 15.80
CA ILE A 71 11.04 1.39 15.30
C ILE A 71 11.58 0.86 13.97
#